data_AF-A0A925ML52-F1
#
_entry.id   AF-A0A925ML52-F1
#
_cell.length_a   1.000
_cell.length_b   1.000
_cell.length_c   1.000
_cell.angle_alpha   90.00
_cell.angle_beta   90.00
_cell.angle_gamma   90.00
#
_symmetry.space_group_name_H-M   'P 1'
#
loop_
_entity.id
_entity.type
_entity.pdbx_description
1 polymer ?
#
loop_
_entity_poly.entity_id
_entity_poly.type
_entity_poly.pdbx_seq_one_letter_code
_entity_poly.pdbx_strand_id
1 'polypeptide(L)'
;FRLDDKVAEAVDVVGVNKYMGWYIPFPTAPEEIKWDVAPGKPLVMTEYGCEALYGQHGPADVAHSWSEEYMEEVYRKNHIMFKNIPNLRGVCPWVLFDFRSPSRYHPQHQEGWNRKGLVSDKGQRKKAWWVVKSYFEQN
;
A
#
# COMPACT_ATOMS: atom_id res chain seq x y z
N PHE A 1 -13.60 6.98 4.97
CA PHE A 1 -13.43 6.05 6.11
C PHE A 1 -13.58 6.81 7.40
N ARG A 2 -14.29 6.24 8.38
CA ARG A 2 -14.41 6.79 9.74
C ARG A 2 -13.97 5.73 10.75
N LEU A 3 -13.17 6.13 11.73
CA LEU A 3 -12.80 5.29 12.87
C LEU A 3 -13.02 6.10 14.14
N ASP A 4 -13.88 5.59 14.99
CA ASP A 4 -14.16 6.12 16.32
C ASP A 4 -13.73 5.05 17.32
N ASP A 5 -12.51 5.19 17.86
CA ASP A 5 -11.89 4.21 18.73
C ASP A 5 -11.23 4.94 19.91
N LYS A 6 -11.60 4.55 21.13
CA LYS A 6 -11.03 5.10 22.37
C LYS A 6 -9.53 4.84 22.50
N VAL A 7 -9.00 3.81 21.84
CA VAL A 7 -7.54 3.57 21.79
C VAL A 7 -6.82 4.76 21.16
N ALA A 8 -7.45 5.46 20.22
CA ALA A 8 -6.87 6.66 19.63
C ALA A 8 -6.64 7.76 20.68
N GLU A 9 -7.42 7.83 21.76
CA GLU A 9 -7.23 8.80 22.85
C GLU A 9 -5.94 8.52 23.65
N ALA A 10 -5.55 7.25 23.77
CA ALA A 10 -4.43 6.80 24.60
C ALA A 10 -3.05 6.93 23.94
N VAL A 11 -2.96 7.33 22.66
CA VAL A 11 -1.71 7.43 21.90
C VAL A 11 -1.47 8.82 21.35
N ASP A 12 -0.20 9.21 21.18
CA ASP A 12 0.15 10.53 20.61
C ASP A 12 -0.05 10.60 19.10
N VAL A 13 0.19 9.48 18.41
CA VAL A 13 0.10 9.33 16.96
C VAL A 13 -0.69 8.06 16.64
N VAL A 14 -1.58 8.14 15.66
CA VAL A 14 -2.40 7.00 15.24
C VAL A 14 -1.78 6.37 13.98
N GLY A 15 -1.52 5.07 14.05
CA GLY A 15 -1.10 4.26 12.90
C GLY A 15 -2.29 3.52 12.28
N VAL A 16 -2.36 3.47 10.95
CA VAL A 16 -3.36 2.68 10.23
C VAL A 16 -2.71 1.80 9.18
N ASN A 17 -3.09 0.52 9.18
CA ASN A 17 -2.79 -0.42 8.11
C ASN A 17 -4.00 -0.49 7.17
N LYS A 18 -3.85 -0.05 5.92
CA LYS A 18 -4.93 -0.12 4.93
C LYS A 18 -4.42 -0.49 3.54
N TYR A 19 -5.02 -1.55 3.00
CA TYR A 19 -4.64 -2.16 1.73
C TYR A 19 -5.67 -1.86 0.64
N MET A 20 -5.82 -0.57 0.30
CA MET A 20 -6.69 -0.09 -0.77
C MET A 20 -6.12 -0.48 -2.13
N GLY A 21 -6.95 -1.08 -2.99
CA GLY A 21 -6.51 -1.71 -4.23
C GLY A 21 -5.88 -3.09 -4.03
N TRP A 22 -6.06 -3.73 -2.88
CA TRP A 22 -5.59 -5.09 -2.67
C TRP A 22 -6.63 -5.91 -1.92
N TYR A 23 -6.57 -5.93 -0.59
CA TYR A 23 -7.59 -6.61 0.22
C TYR A 23 -8.94 -5.89 0.18
N ILE A 24 -8.92 -4.58 -0.09
CA ILE A 24 -10.12 -3.75 -0.19
C ILE A 24 -10.05 -3.06 -1.55
N PRO A 25 -11.01 -3.30 -2.47
CA PRO A 25 -11.11 -2.53 -3.71
C PRO A 25 -11.27 -1.03 -3.44
N PHE A 26 -10.87 -0.19 -4.38
CA PHE A 26 -11.20 1.23 -4.30
C PHE A 26 -12.72 1.41 -4.44
N PRO A 27 -13.41 2.04 -3.47
CA PRO A 27 -14.87 2.19 -3.49
C PRO A 27 -15.34 3.26 -4.48
N THR A 28 -14.46 4.20 -4.83
CA THR A 28 -14.66 5.25 -5.83
C THR A 28 -13.30 5.73 -6.33
N ALA A 29 -13.27 6.75 -7.18
CA ALA A 29 -12.06 7.43 -7.63
C ALA A 29 -11.19 7.90 -6.45
N PRO A 30 -9.86 7.70 -6.48
CA PRO A 30 -8.98 8.05 -5.36
C PRO A 30 -9.10 9.51 -4.88
N GLU A 31 -9.38 10.44 -5.79
CA GLU A 31 -9.56 11.87 -5.54
C GLU A 31 -10.79 12.17 -4.67
N GLU A 32 -11.76 11.26 -4.63
CA GLU A 32 -13.02 11.42 -3.89
C GLU A 32 -12.98 10.73 -2.52
N ILE A 33 -11.99 9.88 -2.27
CA ILE A 33 -11.89 9.11 -1.02
C ILE A 33 -11.42 10.03 0.11
N LYS A 34 -12.30 10.23 1.08
CA LYS A 34 -12.03 11.02 2.29
C LYS A 34 -11.83 10.16 3.52
N TRP A 35 -10.98 10.64 4.41
CA TRP A 35 -10.64 9.98 5.67
C TRP A 35 -10.94 10.90 6.85
N ASP A 36 -11.74 10.39 7.78
CA ASP A 36 -12.08 11.00 9.06
C ASP A 36 -11.67 10.01 10.16
N VAL A 37 -10.37 9.87 10.35
CA VAL A 37 -9.77 8.93 11.30
C VAL A 37 -8.92 9.72 12.28
N ALA A 38 -9.25 9.62 13.57
CA ALA A 38 -8.59 10.33 14.66
C ALA A 38 -8.43 11.85 14.37
N PRO A 39 -9.53 12.58 14.10
CA PRO A 39 -9.45 14.01 13.86
C PRO A 39 -8.78 14.70 15.06
N GLY A 40 -7.83 15.60 14.77
CA GLY A 40 -7.04 16.30 15.79
C GLY A 40 -5.74 15.61 16.20
N LYS A 41 -5.49 14.36 15.78
CA LYS A 41 -4.20 13.67 16.01
C LYS A 41 -3.43 13.44 14.70
N PRO A 42 -2.08 13.46 14.72
CA PRO A 42 -1.27 13.02 13.59
C PRO A 42 -1.58 11.57 13.23
N LEU A 43 -1.78 11.33 11.93
CA LEU A 43 -2.05 10.02 11.36
C LEU A 43 -0.86 9.54 10.54
N VAL A 44 -0.49 8.28 10.67
CA VAL A 44 0.53 7.61 9.83
C VAL A 44 -0.12 6.41 9.15
N MET A 45 0.02 6.31 7.82
CA MET A 45 -0.31 5.08 7.10
C MET A 45 0.84 4.10 7.31
N THR A 46 0.74 3.27 8.35
CA THR A 46 1.82 2.38 8.80
C THR A 46 2.02 1.17 7.89
N GLU A 47 0.98 0.77 7.16
CA GLU A 47 1.10 -0.22 6.08
C GLU A 47 0.11 0.09 4.95
N TYR A 48 0.59 0.01 3.71
CA TYR A 48 -0.23 -0.02 2.51
C TYR A 48 0.54 -0.69 1.37
N GLY A 49 -0.15 -1.16 0.32
CA GLY A 49 0.48 -1.77 -0.85
C GLY A 49 -0.34 -2.92 -1.44
N CYS A 50 0.26 -3.66 -2.35
CA CYS A 50 -0.30 -4.88 -2.94
C CYS A 50 0.84 -5.81 -3.40
N GLU A 51 0.50 -7.02 -3.82
CA GLU A 51 1.52 -7.98 -4.30
C GLU A 51 1.82 -7.83 -5.79
N ALA A 52 3.07 -8.07 -6.16
CA ALA A 52 3.50 -8.36 -7.53
C ALA A 52 4.70 -9.30 -7.54
N LEU A 53 4.77 -10.18 -8.53
CA LEU A 53 5.97 -10.96 -8.82
C LEU A 53 6.86 -10.15 -9.77
N TYR A 54 8.14 -9.97 -9.43
CA TYR A 54 9.06 -9.24 -10.31
C TYR A 54 9.18 -9.94 -11.68
N GLY A 55 9.10 -9.17 -12.77
CA GLY A 55 9.10 -9.64 -14.15
C GLY A 55 7.74 -10.19 -14.64
N GLN A 56 6.73 -10.28 -13.78
CA GLN A 56 5.37 -10.62 -14.19
C GLN A 56 4.69 -9.37 -14.76
N HIS A 57 4.24 -9.48 -16.01
CA HIS A 57 3.54 -8.39 -16.69
C HIS A 57 2.07 -8.74 -16.92
N GLY A 58 1.22 -7.71 -16.89
CA GLY A 58 -0.21 -7.89 -17.11
C GLY A 58 -0.99 -6.58 -17.08
N PRO A 59 -2.34 -6.64 -17.13
CA PRO A 59 -3.17 -5.45 -17.06
C PRO A 59 -3.00 -4.70 -15.73
N ALA A 60 -3.06 -3.36 -15.79
CA ALA A 60 -2.93 -2.47 -14.62
C ALA A 60 -4.21 -2.38 -13.76
N ASP A 61 -5.31 -2.99 -14.21
CA ASP A 61 -6.63 -2.95 -13.59
C ASP A 61 -7.10 -4.31 -13.04
N VAL A 62 -6.31 -5.37 -13.19
CA VAL A 62 -6.63 -6.73 -12.70
C VAL A 62 -5.82 -7.06 -11.46
N ALA A 63 -6.48 -7.07 -10.29
CA ALA A 63 -5.84 -7.29 -9.00
C ALA A 63 -5.10 -8.63 -8.87
N HIS A 64 -5.70 -9.69 -9.41
CA HIS A 64 -5.13 -11.04 -9.35
C HIS A 64 -4.24 -11.35 -10.56
N SER A 65 -3.56 -10.36 -11.13
CA SER A 65 -2.58 -10.58 -12.20
C SER A 65 -1.17 -10.84 -11.68
N TRP A 66 -0.90 -10.48 -10.40
CA TRP A 66 0.44 -10.41 -9.81
C TRP A 66 1.42 -9.56 -10.62
N SER A 67 0.91 -8.68 -11.49
CA SER A 67 1.71 -7.88 -12.40
C SER A 67 2.35 -6.69 -11.71
N GLU A 68 3.51 -6.29 -12.22
CA GLU A 68 4.16 -5.06 -11.78
C GLU A 68 3.33 -3.82 -12.16
N GLU A 69 2.59 -3.86 -13.28
CA GLU A 69 1.70 -2.78 -13.71
C GLU A 69 0.55 -2.54 -12.74
N TYR A 70 -0.07 -3.61 -12.23
CA TYR A 70 -1.13 -3.48 -11.23
C TYR A 70 -0.58 -2.86 -9.94
N MET A 71 0.59 -3.32 -9.48
CA MET A 71 1.22 -2.76 -8.29
C MET A 71 1.61 -1.30 -8.47
N GLU A 72 2.18 -0.93 -9.61
CA GLU A 72 2.47 0.46 -9.97
C GLU A 72 1.21 1.34 -9.85
N GLU A 73 0.09 0.89 -10.42
CA GLU A 73 -1.17 1.62 -10.41
C GLU A 73 -1.79 1.74 -9.02
N VAL A 74 -1.74 0.68 -8.21
CA VAL A 74 -2.21 0.71 -6.81
C VAL A 74 -1.45 1.77 -6.02
N TYR A 75 -0.13 1.86 -6.19
CA TYR A 75 0.69 2.87 -5.49
C TYR A 75 0.33 4.28 -5.94
N ARG A 76 0.19 4.53 -7.25
CA ARG A 76 -0.24 5.83 -7.79
C ARG A 76 -1.59 6.27 -7.22
N LYS A 77 -2.57 5.37 -7.22
CA LYS A 77 -3.91 5.64 -6.66
C LYS A 77 -3.89 5.92 -5.16
N ASN A 78 -3.11 5.15 -4.39
CA ASN A 78 -2.95 5.43 -2.96
C ASN A 78 -2.32 6.81 -2.72
N HIS A 79 -1.29 7.20 -3.47
CA HIS A 79 -0.66 8.52 -3.35
C HIS A 79 -1.60 9.67 -3.71
N ILE A 80 -2.50 9.49 -4.68
CA ILE A 80 -3.56 10.46 -4.98
C ILE A 80 -4.52 10.57 -3.78
N MET A 81 -5.02 9.44 -3.28
CA MET A 81 -5.91 9.39 -2.12
C MET A 81 -5.28 10.05 -0.88
N PHE A 82 -3.98 9.88 -0.64
CA PHE A 82 -3.30 10.44 0.53
C PHE A 82 -3.34 11.97 0.58
N LYS A 83 -3.45 12.65 -0.57
CA LYS A 83 -3.63 14.11 -0.63
C LYS A 83 -4.93 14.59 0.02
N ASN A 84 -5.89 13.69 0.17
CA ASN A 84 -7.22 13.96 0.72
C ASN A 84 -7.36 13.58 2.21
N ILE A 85 -6.25 13.31 2.89
CA ILE A 85 -6.21 12.92 4.31
C ILE A 85 -5.58 14.07 5.13
N PRO A 86 -6.38 14.98 5.72
CA PRO A 86 -5.87 16.25 6.26
C PRO A 86 -4.84 16.11 7.38
N ASN A 87 -4.97 15.09 8.21
CA ASN A 87 -4.11 14.81 9.35
C ASN A 87 -3.00 13.79 9.06
N LEU A 88 -2.79 13.38 7.80
CA LEU A 88 -1.71 12.47 7.42
C LEU A 88 -0.35 13.16 7.58
N ARG A 89 0.57 12.53 8.32
CA ARG A 89 1.93 13.02 8.60
C ARG A 89 3.02 12.02 8.30
N GLY A 90 2.67 10.85 7.74
CA GLY A 90 3.64 9.86 7.30
C GLY A 90 2.98 8.70 6.58
N VAL A 91 3.75 8.04 5.71
CA VAL A 91 3.35 6.82 5.02
C VAL A 91 4.50 5.82 5.02
N CYS A 92 4.18 4.54 5.16
CA CYS A 92 5.13 3.44 5.20
C CYS A 92 4.63 2.32 4.27
N PRO A 93 5.18 2.22 3.04
CA PRO A 93 4.91 1.09 2.15
C PRO A 93 5.20 -0.23 2.84
N TRP A 94 4.24 -1.14 2.84
CA TRP A 94 4.46 -2.52 3.24
C TRP A 94 4.71 -3.33 1.97
N VAL A 95 5.95 -3.71 1.67
CA VAL A 95 7.19 -3.61 2.48
C VAL A 95 8.37 -3.32 1.56
N LEU A 96 9.57 -3.10 2.11
CA LEU A 96 10.75 -2.84 1.29
C LEU A 96 11.14 -4.04 0.42
N PHE A 97 11.28 -5.23 1.01
CA PHE A 97 11.69 -6.46 0.32
C PHE A 97 10.63 -7.56 0.44
N ASP A 98 10.48 -8.37 -0.60
CA ASP A 98 9.74 -9.63 -0.49
C ASP A 98 10.36 -10.48 0.64
N PHE A 99 9.50 -11.15 1.42
CA PHE A 99 9.94 -11.90 2.60
C PHE A 99 9.19 -13.21 2.76
N ARG A 100 9.79 -14.16 3.50
CA ARG A 100 9.21 -15.47 3.76
C ARG A 100 8.03 -15.37 4.73
N SER A 101 6.91 -16.00 4.37
CA SER A 101 5.74 -16.16 5.22
C SER A 101 5.10 -17.51 4.93
N PRO A 102 4.97 -18.40 5.93
CA PRO A 102 4.57 -19.79 5.72
C PRO A 102 3.12 -19.93 5.22
N SER A 103 2.31 -18.88 5.35
CA SER A 103 0.91 -18.86 4.93
C SER A 103 0.68 -18.32 3.51
N ARG A 104 1.75 -18.14 2.71
CA ARG A 104 1.69 -17.63 1.34
C ARG A 104 1.73 -18.77 0.33
N TYR A 105 0.57 -19.35 0.06
CA TYR A 105 0.46 -20.65 -0.62
C TYR A 105 0.28 -20.59 -2.14
N HIS A 106 0.14 -19.42 -2.78
CA HIS A 106 -0.08 -19.39 -4.22
C HIS A 106 1.08 -20.10 -4.96
N PRO A 107 0.82 -21.20 -5.68
CA PRO A 107 1.85 -22.17 -6.05
C PRO A 107 2.81 -21.68 -7.12
N GLN A 108 2.47 -20.62 -7.85
CA GLN A 108 3.28 -20.05 -8.93
C GLN A 108 3.78 -18.63 -8.67
N HIS A 109 3.19 -17.94 -7.68
CA HIS A 109 3.44 -16.50 -7.48
C HIS A 109 4.04 -16.21 -6.11
N GLN A 110 3.60 -16.96 -5.10
CA GLN A 110 4.04 -16.76 -3.73
C GLN A 110 5.07 -17.81 -3.31
N GLU A 111 4.77 -19.10 -3.39
CA GLU A 111 5.70 -20.17 -2.98
C GLU A 111 6.35 -19.93 -1.59
N GLY A 112 5.55 -19.43 -0.64
CA GLY A 112 6.00 -19.04 0.70
C GLY A 112 6.58 -17.62 0.81
N TRP A 113 6.48 -16.80 -0.23
CA TRP A 113 6.86 -15.39 -0.23
C TRP A 113 5.64 -14.48 -0.14
N ASN A 114 5.72 -13.48 0.74
CA ASN A 114 4.85 -12.31 0.66
C ASN A 114 5.44 -11.37 -0.39
N ARG A 115 4.72 -11.19 -1.50
CA ARG A 115 5.19 -10.50 -2.71
C ARG A 115 4.93 -8.98 -2.73
N LYS A 116 4.72 -8.37 -1.56
CA LYS A 116 4.43 -6.93 -1.44
C LYS A 116 5.69 -6.05 -1.44
N GLY A 117 6.87 -6.65 -1.50
CA GLY A 117 8.13 -5.91 -1.54
C GLY A 117 8.18 -4.97 -2.73
N LEU A 118 8.56 -3.71 -2.51
CA LEU A 118 8.99 -2.80 -3.60
C LEU A 118 10.23 -3.34 -4.31
N VAL A 119 11.01 -4.17 -3.62
CA VAL A 119 12.17 -4.89 -4.11
C VAL A 119 11.90 -6.40 -3.97
N SER A 120 12.25 -7.16 -5.00
CA SER A 120 12.10 -8.61 -5.01
C SER A 120 13.00 -9.31 -3.98
N ASP A 121 12.77 -10.62 -3.79
CA ASP A 121 13.62 -11.51 -2.99
C ASP A 121 15.07 -11.59 -3.50
N LYS A 122 15.30 -11.19 -4.76
CA LYS A 122 16.62 -11.17 -5.41
C LYS A 122 17.19 -9.75 -5.55
N GLY A 123 16.61 -8.75 -4.89
CA GLY A 123 17.12 -7.38 -4.88
C GLY A 123 16.74 -6.53 -6.09
N GLN A 124 15.83 -6.99 -6.95
CA GLN A 124 15.40 -6.22 -8.12
C GLN A 124 14.28 -5.24 -7.75
N ARG A 125 14.44 -3.97 -8.11
CA ARG A 125 13.42 -2.94 -7.89
C ARG A 125 12.24 -3.18 -8.84
N LYS A 126 11.04 -3.34 -8.27
CA LYS A 126 9.80 -3.44 -9.04
C LYS A 126 9.34 -2.06 -9.52
N LYS A 127 8.43 -1.98 -10.49
CA LYS A 127 7.88 -0.71 -11.02
C LYS A 127 7.42 0.25 -9.93
N ALA A 128 6.67 -0.24 -8.94
CA ALA A 128 6.17 0.57 -7.82
C ALA A 128 7.27 1.23 -6.98
N TRP A 129 8.52 0.72 -6.99
CA TRP A 129 9.64 1.36 -6.31
C TRP A 129 9.86 2.79 -6.81
N TRP A 130 9.74 3.00 -8.13
CA TRP A 130 9.97 4.31 -8.74
C TRP A 130 8.85 5.29 -8.41
N VAL A 131 7.60 4.80 -8.30
CA VAL A 131 6.46 5.61 -7.84
C VAL A 131 6.68 6.09 -6.41
N VAL A 132 7.10 5.19 -5.51
CA VAL A 132 7.41 5.52 -4.11
C VAL A 132 8.59 6.49 -3.99
N LYS A 133 9.67 6.27 -4.76
CA LYS A 133 10.81 7.20 -4.80
C LYS A 133 10.36 8.59 -5.21
N SER A 134 9.63 8.71 -6.33
CA SER A 134 9.16 10.01 -6.82
C SER A 134 8.23 10.70 -5.82
N TYR A 135 7.39 9.94 -5.11
CA TYR A 135 6.55 10.50 -4.05
C TYR A 135 7.39 11.11 -2.91
N PHE A 136 8.44 10.43 -2.44
CA PHE A 136 9.30 10.96 -1.37
C PHE A 136 10.28 12.05 -1.82
N GLU A 137 10.56 12.18 -3.12
CA GLU A 137 11.40 13.28 -3.64
C GLU A 137 10.61 14.59 -3.84
N GLN A 138 9.27 14.53 -3.85
CA GLN A 138 8.38 15.67 -4.09
C GLN A 138 7.78 16.27 -2.81
N ASN A 139 8.01 15.63 -1.65
CA ASN A 139 7.50 16.05 -0.34
C ASN A 139 8.67 16.22 0.64
#